data_AF-A0A973G507-F1
#
_entry.id   AF-A0A973G507-F1
#
_cell.length_a   1.000
_cell.length_b   1.000
_cell.length_c   1.000
_cell.angle_alpha   90.00
_cell.angle_beta   90.00
_cell.angle_gamma   90.00
#
_symmetry.space_group_name_H-M   'P 1'
#
loop_
_entity.id
_entity.type
_entity.pdbx_description
1 polymer ?
#
loop_
_entity_poly.entity_id
_entity_poly.type
_entity_poly.pdbx_seq_one_letter_code
_entity_poly.pdbx_strand_id
1 'polypeptide(L)'
;MLADERFVAAKVRASGALSQTVDVVGTADEAFTVTTRRHVPTTGVPPQFRSLVGASLEVRQVEAWEPPGPDDRRGTVVVEVTGAPVRMTGTMRMHGDPGGTTVHFEGELKASVPLFGSVVEEATADAVRAAVAAEERTGVEWLAGGSPTSS
;
A
#
# COMPACT_ATOMS: atom_id res chain seq x y z
N MET A 1 -11.88 -2.25 10.00
CA MET A 1 -10.86 -1.27 9.59
C MET A 1 -10.32 -1.58 8.20
N LEU A 2 -9.66 -2.73 7.96
CA LEU A 2 -9.10 -3.03 6.62
C LEU A 2 -10.14 -3.14 5.49
N ALA A 3 -11.35 -3.61 5.81
CA ALA A 3 -12.49 -3.63 4.88
C ALA A 3 -13.36 -2.35 4.94
N ASP A 4 -12.91 -1.29 5.61
CA ASP A 4 -13.62 -0.01 5.66
C ASP A 4 -13.03 0.94 4.62
N GLU A 5 -13.85 1.31 3.63
CA GLU A 5 -13.43 2.18 2.53
C GLU A 5 -12.91 3.55 3.01
N ARG A 6 -13.48 4.11 4.09
CA ARG A 6 -13.03 5.40 4.64
C ARG A 6 -11.63 5.30 5.22
N PHE A 7 -11.36 4.20 5.93
CA PHE A 7 -10.03 3.93 6.45
C PHE A 7 -9.02 3.75 5.31
N VAL A 8 -9.37 2.95 4.29
CA VAL A 8 -8.50 2.73 3.12
C VAL A 8 -8.25 4.04 2.36
N ALA A 9 -9.27 4.89 2.20
CA ALA A 9 -9.14 6.18 1.55
C ALA A 9 -8.26 7.16 2.36
N ALA A 10 -8.28 7.09 3.69
CA ALA A 10 -7.36 7.85 4.54
C ALA A 10 -5.92 7.35 4.39
N LYS A 11 -5.73 6.02 4.41
CA LYS A 11 -4.43 5.34 4.20
C LYS A 11 -3.78 5.76 2.89
N VAL A 12 -4.53 5.74 1.79
CA VAL A 12 -4.02 6.11 0.46
C VAL A 12 -3.70 7.60 0.36
N ARG A 13 -4.49 8.47 0.99
CA ARG A 13 -4.23 9.91 1.00
C ARG A 13 -2.94 10.25 1.75
N ALA A 14 -2.69 9.58 2.87
CA ALA A 14 -1.48 9.75 3.66
C ALA A 14 -0.20 9.39 2.89
N SER A 15 -0.30 8.58 1.82
CA SER A 15 0.83 8.24 0.95
C SER A 15 1.26 9.36 -0.01
N GLY A 16 0.64 10.55 0.06
CA GLY A 16 0.93 11.67 -0.85
C GLY A 16 0.26 11.55 -2.23
N ALA A 17 -0.86 10.82 -2.31
CA ALA A 17 -1.62 10.67 -3.55
C ALA A 17 -2.20 12.02 -4.03
N LEU A 18 -1.99 12.34 -5.30
CA LEU A 18 -2.58 13.50 -5.98
C LEU A 18 -4.06 13.27 -6.30
N SER A 19 -4.41 12.03 -6.60
CA SER A 19 -5.77 11.54 -6.78
C SER A 19 -5.83 10.07 -6.37
N GLN A 20 -7.02 9.60 -5.98
CA GLN A 20 -7.22 8.22 -5.54
C GLN A 20 -8.60 7.68 -5.90
N THR A 21 -8.66 6.37 -6.10
CA THR A 21 -9.89 5.58 -6.12
C THR A 21 -9.71 4.39 -5.18
N VAL A 22 -10.76 4.06 -4.45
CA VAL A 22 -10.80 2.93 -3.52
C VAL A 22 -12.02 2.11 -3.87
N ASP A 23 -11.87 0.80 -3.84
CA ASP A 23 -12.93 -0.18 -3.99
C ASP A 23 -12.69 -1.30 -2.98
N VAL A 24 -13.72 -1.63 -2.20
CA VAL A 24 -13.68 -2.71 -1.22
C VAL A 24 -14.84 -3.66 -1.50
N VAL A 25 -14.51 -4.93 -1.72
CA VAL A 25 -15.49 -5.99 -2.01
C VAL A 25 -15.44 -7.01 -0.88
N GLY A 26 -16.57 -7.20 -0.20
CA GLY A 26 -16.72 -8.08 0.97
C GLY A 26 -16.67 -7.31 2.28
N THR A 27 -16.65 -8.05 3.39
CA THR A 27 -16.68 -7.48 4.74
C THR A 27 -15.54 -8.00 5.62
N ALA A 28 -15.33 -7.35 6.76
CA ALA A 28 -14.26 -7.74 7.68
C ALA A 28 -14.47 -9.13 8.31
N ASP A 29 -15.70 -9.65 8.33
CA ASP A 29 -16.01 -10.94 8.96
C ASP A 29 -15.78 -12.14 8.02
N GLU A 30 -15.52 -11.88 6.74
CA GLU A 30 -15.32 -12.86 5.68
C GLU A 30 -14.07 -12.52 4.84
N ALA A 31 -13.80 -13.27 3.76
CA ALA A 31 -12.77 -12.88 2.81
C ALA A 31 -13.16 -11.58 2.09
N PHE A 32 -12.23 -10.63 1.95
CA PHE A 32 -12.49 -9.39 1.23
C PHE A 32 -11.32 -8.99 0.35
N THR A 33 -11.59 -8.15 -0.63
CA THR A 33 -10.59 -7.57 -1.54
C THR A 33 -10.62 -6.06 -1.44
N VAL A 34 -9.44 -5.45 -1.38
CA VAL A 34 -9.26 -3.99 -1.45
C VAL A 34 -8.49 -3.68 -2.72
N THR A 35 -9.08 -2.87 -3.59
CA THR A 35 -8.39 -2.33 -4.76
C THR A 35 -8.24 -0.82 -4.59
N THR A 36 -7.01 -0.34 -4.74
CA THR A 36 -6.73 1.10 -4.77
C THR A 36 -6.00 1.47 -6.05
N ARG A 37 -6.33 2.65 -6.56
CA ARG A 37 -5.58 3.32 -7.63
C ARG A 37 -5.23 4.71 -7.17
N ARG A 38 -4.00 5.13 -7.40
CA ARG A 38 -3.53 6.45 -6.98
C ARG A 38 -2.51 7.02 -7.94
N HIS A 39 -2.57 8.33 -8.14
CA HIS A 39 -1.48 9.05 -8.79
C HIS A 39 -0.52 9.57 -7.73
N VAL A 40 0.77 9.29 -7.90
CA VAL A 40 1.84 9.76 -7.01
C VAL A 40 2.83 10.63 -7.79
N PRO A 41 3.36 11.71 -7.18
CA PRO A 41 4.37 12.54 -7.84
C PRO A 41 5.67 11.75 -8.02
N THR A 42 6.39 12.01 -9.11
CA THR A 42 7.70 11.37 -9.40
C THR A 42 8.88 12.06 -8.70
N THR A 43 8.62 12.89 -7.69
CA THR A 43 9.66 13.58 -6.91
C THR A 43 10.57 12.61 -6.16
N GLY A 44 10.06 11.44 -5.76
CA GLY A 44 10.84 10.33 -5.19
C GLY A 44 11.60 9.50 -6.22
N VAL A 45 11.33 9.67 -7.52
CA VAL A 45 12.06 8.98 -8.58
C VAL A 45 13.40 9.69 -8.80
N PRO A 46 14.51 8.94 -8.96
CA PRO A 46 15.81 9.54 -9.23
C PRO A 46 15.77 10.48 -10.45
N PRO A 47 16.42 11.67 -10.39
CA PRO A 47 16.30 12.71 -11.41
C PRO A 47 16.57 12.22 -12.85
N GLN A 48 17.54 11.32 -13.02
CA GLN A 48 17.93 10.74 -14.30
C GLN A 48 16.81 9.94 -15.00
N PHE A 49 15.74 9.58 -14.28
CA PHE A 49 14.64 8.76 -14.81
C PHE A 49 13.32 9.53 -14.92
N ARG A 50 13.22 10.74 -14.36
CA ARG A 50 11.98 11.54 -14.35
C ARG A 50 11.45 11.86 -15.74
N SER A 51 12.32 12.00 -16.74
CA SER A 51 11.93 12.25 -18.13
C SER A 51 11.20 11.05 -18.78
N LEU A 52 11.45 9.83 -18.31
CA LEU A 52 10.83 8.61 -18.83
C LEU A 52 9.45 8.35 -18.20
N VAL A 53 9.30 8.65 -16.92
CA VAL A 53 8.08 8.34 -16.14
C VAL A 53 7.07 9.50 -16.07
N GLY A 54 7.45 10.69 -16.53
CA GLY A 54 6.61 11.89 -16.45
C GLY A 54 6.52 12.49 -15.05
N ALA A 55 5.56 13.41 -14.86
CA ALA A 55 5.39 14.15 -13.61
C ALA A 55 4.70 13.36 -12.48
N SER A 56 3.95 12.31 -12.85
CA SER A 56 3.25 11.43 -11.90
C SER A 56 3.18 10.02 -12.44
N LEU A 57 3.21 9.03 -11.53
CA LEU A 57 2.96 7.62 -11.82
C LEU A 57 1.58 7.23 -11.31
N GLU A 58 0.88 6.37 -12.04
CA GLU A 58 -0.30 5.68 -11.52
C GLU A 58 0.14 4.38 -10.85
N VAL A 59 -0.30 4.16 -9.62
CA VAL A 59 -0.06 2.95 -8.84
C VAL A 59 -1.39 2.26 -8.61
N ARG A 60 -1.48 1.00 -9.04
CA ARG A 60 -2.57 0.10 -8.70
C ARG A 60 -2.10 -0.87 -7.63
N GLN A 61 -2.87 -1.01 -6.57
CA GLN A 61 -2.62 -1.96 -5.50
C GLN A 61 -3.88 -2.79 -5.25
N VAL A 62 -3.72 -4.11 -5.19
CA VAL A 62 -4.79 -5.06 -4.89
C VAL A 62 -4.35 -5.88 -3.70
N GLU A 63 -5.16 -5.89 -2.66
CA GLU A 63 -5.00 -6.71 -1.47
C GLU A 63 -6.14 -7.71 -1.41
N ALA A 64 -5.83 -9.00 -1.31
CA ALA A 64 -6.81 -10.06 -1.11
C ALA A 64 -6.61 -10.66 0.28
N TRP A 65 -7.61 -10.53 1.14
CA TRP A 65 -7.57 -11.00 2.51
C TRP A 65 -8.41 -12.26 2.69
N GLU A 66 -7.84 -13.25 3.36
CA GLU A 66 -8.54 -14.46 3.79
C GLU A 66 -9.58 -14.12 4.89
N PRO A 67 -10.55 -15.02 5.17
CA PRO A 67 -11.37 -14.91 6.36
C PRO A 67 -10.51 -14.84 7.63
N PRO A 68 -11.00 -14.20 8.70
CA PRO A 68 -10.26 -14.12 9.95
C PRO A 68 -10.00 -15.53 10.53
N GLY A 69 -8.75 -15.77 10.95
CA GLY A 69 -8.38 -16.89 11.81
C GLY A 69 -8.66 -16.58 13.28
N PRO A 70 -8.31 -17.50 14.20
CA PRO A 70 -8.53 -17.30 15.64
C PRO A 70 -7.83 -16.05 16.19
N ASP A 71 -6.56 -15.86 15.83
CA ASP A 71 -5.73 -14.75 16.30
C ASP A 71 -4.94 -14.08 15.16
N ASP A 72 -5.06 -14.59 13.93
CA ASP A 72 -4.33 -14.12 12.77
C ASP A 72 -5.25 -13.82 11.59
N ARG A 73 -4.75 -12.99 10.68
CA ARG A 73 -5.34 -12.81 9.38
C ARG A 73 -4.28 -12.76 8.30
N ARG A 74 -4.52 -13.49 7.21
CA ARG A 74 -3.60 -13.58 6.09
C ARG A 74 -4.15 -12.88 4.87
N GLY A 75 -3.25 -12.37 4.04
CA GLY A 75 -3.60 -11.80 2.75
C GLY A 75 -2.45 -11.84 1.77
N THR A 76 -2.76 -11.47 0.54
CA THR A 76 -1.77 -11.24 -0.51
C THR A 76 -1.91 -9.83 -1.06
N VAL A 77 -0.83 -9.32 -1.61
CA VAL A 77 -0.78 -7.97 -2.18
C VAL A 77 -0.09 -8.01 -3.54
N VAL A 78 -0.65 -7.28 -4.49
CA VAL A 78 -0.05 -7.02 -5.79
C VAL A 78 -0.03 -5.52 -6.00
N VAL A 79 1.14 -4.97 -6.35
CA VAL A 79 1.29 -3.57 -6.74
C VAL A 79 1.85 -3.50 -8.15
N GLU A 80 1.21 -2.70 -8.98
CA GLU A 80 1.60 -2.45 -10.36
C GLU A 80 1.72 -0.95 -10.57
N VAL A 81 2.80 -0.53 -11.24
CA VAL A 81 3.04 0.88 -11.57
C VAL A 81 2.82 1.07 -13.07
N THR A 82 1.87 1.88 -13.47
CA THR A 82 1.69 2.24 -14.88
C THR A 82 2.73 3.30 -15.25
N GLY A 83 3.45 3.11 -16.36
CA GLY A 83 4.51 4.02 -16.82
C GLY A 83 5.92 3.65 -16.32
N ALA A 84 6.05 2.67 -15.43
CA ALA A 84 7.32 2.05 -15.05
C ALA A 84 7.12 0.53 -14.98
N PRO A 85 7.97 -0.32 -15.57
CA PRO A 85 7.71 -1.76 -15.61
C PRO A 85 8.18 -2.41 -14.31
N VAL A 86 7.49 -2.03 -13.23
CA VAL A 86 7.71 -2.41 -11.84
C VAL A 86 6.44 -3.09 -11.34
N ARG A 87 6.61 -4.29 -10.81
CA ARG A 87 5.55 -5.06 -10.15
C ARG A 87 6.05 -5.63 -8.84
N MET A 88 5.25 -5.52 -7.79
CA MET A 88 5.50 -6.16 -6.51
C MET A 88 4.41 -7.18 -6.24
N THR A 89 4.78 -8.32 -5.69
CA THR A 89 3.84 -9.31 -5.15
C THR A 89 4.28 -9.71 -3.75
N GLY A 90 3.36 -9.90 -2.83
CA GLY A 90 3.70 -10.30 -1.47
C GLY A 90 2.56 -10.96 -0.72
N THR A 91 2.90 -11.39 0.49
CA THR A 91 1.98 -11.91 1.49
C THR A 91 1.98 -10.97 2.69
N MET A 92 0.83 -10.91 3.35
CA MET A 92 0.61 -10.12 4.55
C MET A 92 0.09 -11.05 5.64
N ARG A 93 0.59 -10.88 6.86
CA ARG A 93 0.05 -11.52 8.06
C ARG A 93 -0.20 -10.47 9.11
N MET A 94 -1.38 -10.49 9.70
CA MET A 94 -1.78 -9.62 10.79
C MET A 94 -2.01 -10.48 12.03
N HIS A 95 -1.47 -10.07 13.16
CA HIS A 95 -1.71 -10.72 14.45
C HIS A 95 -2.25 -9.69 15.45
N GLY A 96 -3.27 -10.10 16.21
CA GLY A 96 -3.77 -9.30 17.32
C GLY A 96 -2.93 -9.57 18.57
N ASP A 97 -2.32 -8.52 19.13
CA ASP A 97 -1.56 -8.59 20.37
C ASP A 97 -2.26 -7.79 21.48
N PRO A 98 -2.02 -8.09 22.78
CA PRO A 98 -2.68 -7.40 23.90
C PRO A 98 -2.48 -5.87 23.93
N GLY A 99 -1.51 -5.33 23.17
CA GLY A 99 -1.21 -3.89 23.06
C GLY A 99 -1.46 -3.28 21.67
N GLY A 100 -1.98 -4.03 20.70
CA GLY A 100 -2.17 -3.52 19.34
C GLY A 100 -2.26 -4.60 18.27
N THR A 101 -1.88 -4.24 17.05
CA THR A 101 -1.90 -5.15 15.90
C THR A 101 -0.54 -5.10 15.22
N THR A 102 0.11 -6.25 15.07
CA THR A 102 1.34 -6.36 14.28
C THR A 102 1.02 -6.82 12.87
N VAL A 103 1.58 -6.13 11.88
CA VAL A 103 1.45 -6.49 10.46
C VAL A 103 2.83 -6.86 9.92
N HIS A 104 2.94 -8.09 9.43
CA HIS A 104 4.10 -8.60 8.73
C HIS A 104 3.83 -8.59 7.23
N PHE A 105 4.73 -7.95 6.48
CA PHE A 105 4.73 -7.93 5.02
C PHE A 105 5.96 -8.65 4.50
N GLU A 106 5.78 -9.59 3.59
CA GLU A 106 6.87 -10.28 2.89
C GLU A 106 6.56 -10.27 1.38
N GLY A 107 7.44 -9.70 0.57
CA GLY A 107 7.18 -9.56 -0.86
C GLY A 107 8.43 -9.53 -1.74
N GLU A 108 8.22 -9.87 -3.01
CA GLU A 108 9.19 -9.82 -4.08
C GLU A 108 8.87 -8.64 -5.01
N LEU A 109 9.90 -7.87 -5.34
CA LEU A 109 9.83 -6.79 -6.32
C LEU A 109 10.49 -7.23 -7.62
N LYS A 110 9.79 -7.06 -8.75
CA LYS A 110 10.33 -7.27 -10.09
C LYS A 110 10.30 -5.97 -10.88
N ALA A 111 11.47 -5.44 -11.18
CA ALA A 111 11.65 -4.36 -12.15
C ALA A 111 12.27 -4.95 -13.42
N SER A 112 11.58 -4.87 -14.55
CA SER A 112 12.02 -5.52 -15.81
C SER A 112 12.90 -4.62 -16.69
N VAL A 113 13.45 -3.52 -16.14
CA VAL A 113 14.34 -2.65 -16.90
C VAL A 113 15.82 -2.96 -16.61
N PRO A 114 16.61 -3.39 -17.61
CA PRO A 114 17.96 -3.92 -17.43
C PRO A 114 19.03 -2.87 -17.04
N LEU A 115 18.75 -1.57 -17.15
CA LEU A 115 19.70 -0.49 -16.84
C LEU A 115 19.67 -0.02 -15.36
N PHE A 116 18.89 -0.69 -14.50
CA PHE A 116 18.37 -0.10 -13.26
C PHE A 116 18.66 -0.90 -11.98
N GLY A 117 19.54 -1.90 -12.03
CA GLY A 117 19.81 -2.88 -10.96
C GLY A 117 19.73 -2.33 -9.53
N SER A 118 20.79 -1.71 -9.01
CA SER A 118 20.84 -1.36 -7.57
C SER A 118 20.04 -0.11 -7.19
N VAL A 119 20.01 0.93 -8.04
CA VAL A 119 19.43 2.24 -7.69
C VAL A 119 17.89 2.21 -7.70
N VAL A 120 17.27 1.44 -8.61
CA VAL A 120 15.80 1.28 -8.58
C VAL A 120 15.36 0.29 -7.52
N GLU A 121 16.15 -0.76 -7.29
CA GLU A 121 15.91 -1.65 -6.15
C GLU A 121 15.92 -0.87 -4.83
N GLU A 122 16.91 0.01 -4.62
CA GLU A 122 17.03 0.84 -3.41
C GLU A 122 15.89 1.87 -3.31
N ALA A 123 15.63 2.64 -4.38
CA ALA A 123 14.55 3.63 -4.39
C ALA A 123 13.16 2.99 -4.19
N THR A 124 12.95 1.78 -4.72
CA THR A 124 11.70 1.06 -4.52
C THR A 124 11.60 0.49 -3.12
N ALA A 125 12.69 -0.04 -2.56
CA ALA A 125 12.72 -0.49 -1.17
C ALA A 125 12.44 0.67 -0.21
N ASP A 126 12.98 1.87 -0.47
CA ASP A 126 12.68 3.08 0.29
C ASP A 126 11.22 3.53 0.16
N ALA A 127 10.65 3.48 -1.05
CA ALA A 127 9.25 3.80 -1.26
C ALA A 127 8.32 2.82 -0.52
N VAL A 128 8.64 1.52 -0.53
CA VAL A 128 7.91 0.49 0.23
C VAL A 128 8.04 0.73 1.73
N ARG A 129 9.26 0.98 2.24
CA ARG A 129 9.49 1.33 3.65
C ARG A 129 8.70 2.56 4.08
N ALA A 130 8.70 3.62 3.26
CA ALA A 130 7.96 4.85 3.52
C ALA A 130 6.44 4.61 3.52
N ALA A 131 5.94 3.77 2.61
CA ALA A 131 4.54 3.38 2.58
C ALA A 131 4.13 2.61 3.85
N VAL A 132 4.92 1.60 4.25
CA VAL A 132 4.68 0.82 5.49
C VAL A 132 4.69 1.75 6.72
N ALA A 133 5.66 2.66 6.81
CA ALA A 133 5.74 3.63 7.91
C ALA A 133 4.56 4.62 7.92
N ALA A 134 4.01 4.96 6.76
CA ALA A 134 2.80 5.78 6.66
C ALA A 134 1.55 4.98 7.10
N GLU A 135 1.44 3.71 6.71
CA GLU A 135 0.35 2.83 7.15
C GLU A 135 0.35 2.61 8.66
N GLU A 136 1.52 2.38 9.25
CA GLU A 136 1.68 2.24 10.71
C GLU A 136 1.19 3.50 11.44
N ARG A 137 1.62 4.68 10.98
CA ARG A 137 1.22 5.96 11.58
C ARG A 137 -0.29 6.19 11.50
N THR A 138 -0.87 6.00 10.32
CA THR A 138 -2.32 6.15 10.12
C THR A 138 -3.10 5.14 10.96
N GLY A 139 -2.58 3.92 11.13
CA GLY A 139 -3.18 2.90 12.00
C GLY A 139 -3.21 3.34 13.46
N VAL A 140 -2.09 3.84 13.97
CA VAL A 140 -1.97 4.36 15.34
C VAL A 140 -2.92 5.54 15.58
N GLU A 141 -2.98 6.50 14.66
CA GLU A 141 -3.85 7.69 14.78
C GLU A 141 -5.35 7.32 14.77
N TRP A 142 -5.75 6.37 13.93
CA TRP A 142 -7.13 5.88 13.86
C TRP A 142 -7.53 5.16 15.16
N LEU A 143 -6.66 4.31 15.69
CA LEU A 143 -6.89 3.57 16.94
C LEU A 143 -6.89 4.47 18.18
N ALA A 144 -6.17 5.60 18.15
CA ALA A 144 -6.15 6.61 19.21
C ALA A 144 -7.42 7.49 19.26
N GLY A 145 -8.44 7.21 18.44
CA GLY A 145 -9.75 7.89 18.47
C GLY A 145 -9.91 9.01 17.44
N GLY A 146 -8.97 9.18 16.52
CA GLY A 146 -9.02 10.17 15.44
C GLY A 146 -9.88 9.73 14.26
N SER A 147 -11.20 9.54 14.45
CA SER A 147 -12.11 9.55 13.30
C SER A 147 -12.14 10.98 12.74
N PRO A 148 -11.80 11.23 11.46
CA PRO A 148 -11.99 12.56 10.88
C PRO A 148 -13.48 12.84 10.86
N THR A 149 -13.90 13.83 11.65
CA THR A 149 -15.24 14.38 11.63
C THR A 149 -15.58 14.77 10.20
N SER A 150 -16.58 14.08 9.64
CA SER A 150 -17.17 14.44 8.36
C SER A 150 -17.83 15.81 8.54
N SER A 151 -17.36 16.81 7.81
CA SER A 151 -18.16 18.02 7.54
C SER A 151 -19.10 17.74 6.37
#